data_AF-A0A1I1LT94-F1
#
_entry.id   AF-A0A1I1LT94-F1
#
_cell.length_a   1.000
_cell.length_b   1.000
_cell.length_c   1.000
_cell.angle_alpha   90.00
_cell.angle_beta   90.00
_cell.angle_gamma   90.00
#
_symmetry.space_group_name_H-M   'P 1'
#
loop_
_entity.id
_entity.type
_entity.pdbx_description
1 polymer ?
#
loop_
_entity_poly.entity_id
_entity_poly.type
_entity_poly.pdbx_seq_one_letter_code
_entity_poly.pdbx_strand_id
1 'polypeptide(L)'
;MIPLTQAISPLRQRMLDDMRMRKLEPKTQAAYVRAVRYLAGFLRRSPDTATAEDLRRFQLHMIDRGVSPITLNATITGLKFF
;
A
#
# COMPACT_ATOMS: atom_id res chain seq x y z
N MET A 1 29.12 -9.26 -0.49
CA MET A 1 28.05 -8.46 -1.14
C MET A 1 27.20 -7.83 -0.05
N ILE A 2 27.32 -6.52 0.17
CA ILE A 2 26.47 -5.80 1.12
C ILE A 2 25.10 -5.67 0.45
N PRO A 3 23.98 -6.12 1.06
CA PRO A 3 22.68 -5.88 0.47
C PRO A 3 22.47 -4.37 0.41
N LEU A 4 22.21 -3.81 -0.78
CA LEU A 4 21.74 -2.44 -0.91
C LEU A 4 20.42 -2.36 -0.15
N THR A 5 20.47 -1.89 1.09
CA THR A 5 19.27 -1.45 1.80
C THR A 5 18.71 -0.32 0.95
N GLN A 6 17.73 -0.60 0.10
CA GLN A 6 17.05 0.43 -0.68
C GLN A 6 16.63 1.51 0.31
N ALA A 7 17.14 2.73 0.13
CA ALA A 7 16.76 3.86 0.96
C ALA A 7 15.23 3.93 1.02
N ILE A 8 14.69 3.92 2.24
CA ILE A 8 13.24 4.00 2.46
C ILE A 8 12.79 5.36 1.94
N SER A 9 11.82 5.39 1.02
CA SER A 9 11.28 6.65 0.52
C SER A 9 10.60 7.43 1.66
N PRO A 10 10.59 8.78 1.62
CA PRO A 10 9.90 9.58 2.64
C PRO A 10 8.43 9.17 2.84
N LEU A 11 7.73 8.84 1.74
CA LEU A 11 6.36 8.32 1.79
C LEU A 11 6.25 7.02 2.58
N ARG A 12 7.16 6.06 2.33
CA ARG A 12 7.17 4.78 3.05
C ARG A 12 7.53 4.95 4.52
N GLN A 13 8.44 5.87 4.84
CA GLN A 13 8.81 6.15 6.23
C GLN A 13 7.61 6.72 7.00
N ARG A 14 6.92 7.74 6.44
CA ARG A 14 5.71 8.31 7.02
C ARG A 14 4.64 7.25 7.27
N MET A 15 4.39 6.40 6.27
CA MET A 15 3.44 5.30 6.39
C MET A 15 3.78 4.35 7.55
N LEU A 16 5.05 3.98 7.72
CA LEU A 16 5.51 3.12 8.82
C LEU A 16 5.32 3.81 10.18
N ASP A 17 5.63 5.10 10.26
CA ASP A 17 5.45 5.89 11.48
C ASP A 17 3.96 6.01 11.87
N ASP A 18 3.07 6.29 10.92
CA ASP A 18 1.63 6.38 11.16
C ASP A 18 1.04 5.04 11.64
N MET A 19 1.49 3.91 11.05
CA MET A 19 1.09 2.58 11.50
C MET A 19 1.67 2.22 12.88
N ARG A 20 2.90 2.68 13.19
CA ARG A 20 3.52 2.51 14.50
C ARG A 20 2.78 3.31 15.58
N MET A 21 2.35 4.54 15.29
CA MET A 21 1.53 5.33 16.22
C MET A 21 0.22 4.61 16.58
N ARG A 22 -0.34 3.83 15.64
CA ARG A 22 -1.51 2.99 15.86
C ARG A 22 -1.21 1.61 16.45
N LYS A 23 0.05 1.33 16.80
CA LYS A 23 0.52 0.05 17.35
C LYS A 23 0.15 -1.16 16.49
N LEU A 24 0.17 -1.00 15.17
CA LEU A 24 -0.09 -2.12 14.25
C LEU A 24 1.09 -3.09 14.26
N GLU A 25 0.79 -4.38 14.32
CA GLU A 25 1.79 -5.45 14.28
C GLU A 25 2.64 -5.38 13.00
N PRO A 26 3.94 -5.76 13.06
CA PRO A 26 4.83 -5.72 11.90
C PRO A 26 4.30 -6.45 10.67
N LYS A 27 3.57 -7.56 10.87
CA LYS A 27 2.93 -8.31 9.79
C LYS A 27 1.86 -7.48 9.06
N THR A 28 1.07 -6.71 9.81
CA THR A 28 0.05 -5.80 9.26
C THR A 28 0.71 -4.64 8.53
N GLN A 29 1.77 -4.06 9.12
CA GLN A 29 2.55 -3.00 8.46
C GLN A 29 3.10 -3.47 7.10
N ALA A 30 3.69 -4.67 7.07
CA ALA A 30 4.22 -5.26 5.84
C ALA A 30 3.12 -5.58 4.82
N ALA A 31 1.91 -5.96 5.26
CA ALA A 31 0.76 -6.15 4.37
C ALA A 31 0.31 -4.83 3.74
N TYR A 32 0.23 -3.75 4.52
CA TYR A 32 -0.18 -2.45 4.02
C TYR A 32 0.87 -1.82 3.10
N VAL A 33 2.16 -1.92 3.43
CA VAL A 33 3.23 -1.49 2.50
C VAL A 33 3.13 -2.24 1.16
N ARG A 34 2.78 -3.53 1.16
CA ARG A 34 2.55 -4.30 -0.07
C ARG A 34 1.35 -3.79 -0.86
N ALA A 35 0.27 -3.38 -0.19
CA ALA A 35 -0.89 -2.75 -0.84
C ALA A 35 -0.49 -1.49 -1.61
N VAL A 36 0.30 -0.60 -1.01
CA VAL A 36 0.77 0.64 -1.66
C VAL A 36 1.71 0.34 -2.83
N ARG A 37 2.57 -0.67 -2.69
CA ARG A 37 3.42 -1.14 -3.81
C ARG A 37 2.60 -1.68 -4.97
N TYR A 38 1.50 -2.39 -4.68
CA TYR A 38 0.62 -2.91 -5.71
C TYR A 38 -0.14 -1.79 -6.43
N LEU A 39 -0.60 -0.77 -5.69
CA LEU A 39 -1.19 0.44 -6.28
C LEU A 39 -0.17 1.17 -7.18
N ALA A 40 1.06 1.38 -6.71
CA ALA A 40 2.10 2.03 -7.52
C ALA A 40 2.37 1.26 -8.83
N GLY A 41 2.38 -0.08 -8.78
CA GLY A 41 2.50 -0.92 -9.96
C GLY A 41 1.32 -0.79 -10.93
N PHE A 42 0.10 -0.67 -10.42
CA PHE A 42 -1.10 -0.42 -11.21
C PHE A 42 -1.06 0.97 -11.87
N LEU A 43 -0.69 2.01 -11.13
CA LEU A 43 -0.66 3.39 -11.63
C LEU A 43 0.54 3.69 -12.54
N ARG A 44 1.63 2.92 -12.42
CA ARG A 44 2.92 3.16 -13.10
C ARG A 44 3.51 4.56 -12.84
N ARG A 45 3.15 5.14 -11.71
CA ARG A 45 3.64 6.42 -11.19
C ARG A 45 3.64 6.38 -9.66
N SER A 46 4.20 7.41 -9.05
CA SER A 46 4.26 7.51 -7.60
C SER A 46 2.83 7.56 -7.00
N PRO A 47 2.53 6.76 -5.96
CA PRO A 47 1.17 6.62 -5.44
C PRO A 47 0.69 7.87 -4.67
N ASP A 48 1.59 8.76 -4.24
CA ASP A 48 1.27 10.08 -3.68
C ASP A 48 0.45 10.98 -4.62
N THR A 49 0.45 10.68 -5.93
CA THR A 49 -0.36 11.39 -6.92
C THR A 49 -1.72 10.72 -7.20
N ALA A 50 -2.07 9.66 -6.47
CA ALA A 50 -3.32 8.93 -6.67
C ALA A 50 -4.55 9.79 -6.35
N THR A 51 -5.53 9.79 -7.25
CA THR A 51 -6.83 10.42 -7.04
C THR A 51 -7.84 9.42 -6.48
N ALA A 52 -8.99 9.90 -6.01
CA ALA A 52 -10.08 9.01 -5.59
C ALA A 52 -10.55 8.08 -6.74
N GLU A 53 -10.53 8.57 -7.98
CA GLU A 53 -10.91 7.76 -9.15
C GLU A 53 -9.86 6.68 -9.46
N ASP A 54 -8.57 6.97 -9.28
CA ASP A 54 -7.51 5.96 -9.36
C ASP A 54 -7.73 4.83 -8.37
N LEU A 55 -8.09 5.17 -7.12
CA LEU A 55 -8.39 4.18 -6.07
C LEU A 55 -9.63 3.36 -6.39
N ARG A 56 -10.67 3.97 -6.97
CA ARG A 56 -11.88 3.27 -7.43
C ARG A 56 -11.53 2.26 -8.53
N ARG A 57 -10.78 2.67 -9.55
CA ARG A 57 -10.33 1.80 -10.65
C ARG A 57 -9.45 0.67 -10.17
N PHE A 58 -8.56 0.95 -9.21
CA PHE A 58 -7.72 -0.06 -8.60
C PHE A 58 -8.54 -1.12 -7.84
N GLN A 59 -9.57 -0.72 -7.09
CA GLN A 59 -10.47 -1.65 -6.41
C GLN A 59 -11.24 -2.53 -7.41
N LEU A 60 -11.78 -1.94 -8.48
CA LEU A 60 -12.43 -2.69 -9.56
C LEU A 60 -11.47 -3.69 -10.21
N HIS A 61 -10.24 -3.26 -10.52
CA HIS A 61 -9.21 -4.14 -11.06
C HIS A 61 -8.90 -5.33 -10.14
N MET A 62 -8.91 -5.13 -8.82
CA MET A 62 -8.74 -6.23 -7.86
C MET A 62 -9.93 -7.20 -7.86
N ILE A 63 -11.16 -6.68 -7.96
CA ILE A 63 -12.38 -7.48 -8.06
C ILE A 63 -12.36 -8.33 -9.33
N ASP A 64 -12.05 -7.72 -10.48
CA ASP A 64 -11.99 -8.41 -11.78
C ASP A 64 -10.93 -9.52 -11.80
N ARG A 65 -9.88 -9.38 -10.98
CA ARG A 65 -8.85 -10.41 -10.78
C ARG A 65 -9.22 -11.51 -9.77
N GLY A 66 -10.43 -11.46 -9.20
CA GLY A 66 -10.90 -12.45 -8.22
C GLY A 66 -10.23 -12.34 -6.85
N VAL A 67 -9.72 -11.16 -6.47
CA VAL A 67 -9.14 -10.96 -5.14
C VAL A 67 -10.21 -11.15 -4.07
N SER A 68 -9.90 -11.93 -3.03
CA SER A 68 -10.86 -12.22 -1.96
C SER A 68 -11.31 -10.94 -1.22
N PRO A 69 -12.55 -10.88 -0.73
CA PRO A 69 -13.05 -9.72 0.02
C PRO A 69 -12.15 -9.34 1.22
N ILE A 70 -11.57 -10.34 1.90
CA ILE A 70 -10.66 -10.13 3.03
C ILE A 70 -9.40 -9.38 2.55
N THR A 71 -8.80 -9.81 1.44
CA THR A 71 -7.60 -9.18 0.88
C THR A 71 -7.90 -7.79 0.34
N LEU A 72 -9.06 -7.62 -0.30
CA LEU A 72 -9.53 -6.33 -0.79
C LEU A 72 -9.70 -5.33 0.37
N ASN A 73 -10.38 -5.72 1.44
CA ASN A 73 -10.60 -4.87 2.62
C ASN A 73 -9.29 -4.53 3.33
N ALA A 74 -8.37 -5.50 3.49
CA ALA A 74 -7.05 -5.24 4.05
C ALA A 74 -6.24 -4.27 3.18
N THR A 75 -6.32 -4.40 1.85
CA THR A 75 -5.68 -3.49 0.90
C THR A 75 -6.23 -2.09 1.05
N ILE A 76 -7.56 -1.90 0.93
CA ILE A 76 -8.21 -0.59 1.06
C ILE A 76 -7.91 0.06 2.42
N THR A 77 -7.86 -0.72 3.50
CA THR A 77 -7.50 -0.20 4.82
C THR A 77 -6.05 0.27 4.88
N GLY A 78 -5.13 -0.51 4.30
CA GLY A 78 -3.71 -0.14 4.22
C GLY A 78 -3.47 1.10 3.37
N LEU A 79 -4.30 1.33 2.36
CA LEU A 79 -4.21 2.52 1.51
C LEU A 79 -4.54 3.82 2.25
N LYS A 80 -5.08 3.78 3.48
CA LYS A 80 -5.36 4.98 4.29
C LYS A 80 -4.11 5.56 4.99
N PHE A 81 -2.96 4.91 4.86
CA PHE A 81 -1.72 5.26 5.58
C PHE A 81 -0.64 5.91 4.71
N PHE A 82 -0.88 6.10 3.41
CA PHE A 82 0.05 6.80 2.50
C PHE A 82 -0.70 7.94 1.81
#